data_AF-A0A6P8S914-F1
#
_entry.id   AF-A0A6P8S914-F1
#
_cell.length_a   1.000
_cell.length_b   1.000
_cell.length_c   1.000
_cell.angle_alpha   90.00
_cell.angle_beta   90.00
_cell.angle_gamma   90.00
#
_symmetry.space_group_name_H-M   'P 1'
#
loop_
_entity.id
_entity.type
_entity.pdbx_description
1 polymer ?
#
loop_
_entity_poly.entity_id
_entity_poly.type
_entity_poly.pdbx_seq_one_letter_code
_entity_poly.pdbx_strand_id
1 'polypeptide(L)'
;MKVTGCFLLIVLLESGFVAADPEKCTISDLLTLESICKSKESTCNCKLACTDVVANGALATCPTGNIPTSCSCGMACGSWDIRNGTSCHCQCNNMDWTSARCCNLK
;
A
#
# COMPACT_ATOMS: atom_id res chain seq x y z
N MET A 1 -45.53 -4.90 -5.02
CA MET A 1 -44.17 -4.34 -4.88
C MET A 1 -43.95 -3.88 -3.44
N LYS A 2 -43.80 -4.83 -2.50
CA LYS A 2 -43.68 -4.58 -1.05
C LYS A 2 -42.49 -5.33 -0.42
N VAL A 3 -41.74 -6.06 -1.24
CA VAL A 3 -40.65 -6.96 -0.82
C VAL A 3 -39.29 -6.26 -0.91
N THR A 4 -39.17 -5.22 -1.75
CA THR A 4 -37.90 -4.51 -1.97
C THR A 4 -37.49 -3.59 -0.82
N GLY A 5 -38.44 -3.08 -0.04
CA GLY A 5 -38.15 -2.19 1.09
C GLY A 5 -37.57 -2.90 2.32
N CYS A 6 -37.94 -4.17 2.54
CA CYS A 6 -37.46 -4.95 3.68
C CYS A 6 -36.00 -5.40 3.50
N PHE A 7 -35.60 -5.71 2.27
CA PHE A 7 -34.21 -6.09 1.98
C PHE A 7 -33.21 -4.95 2.18
N LEU A 8 -33.58 -3.71 1.83
CA LEU A 8 -32.74 -2.53 2.08
C LEU A 8 -32.51 -2.27 3.58
N LEU A 9 -33.53 -2.52 4.41
CA LEU A 9 -33.44 -2.39 5.87
C LEU A 9 -32.52 -3.43 6.50
N ILE A 10 -32.49 -4.66 5.97
CA ILE A 10 -31.63 -5.74 6.48
C ILE A 10 -30.17 -5.47 6.11
N VAL A 11 -29.88 -5.00 4.90
CA VAL A 11 -28.50 -4.66 4.47
C VAL A 11 -27.91 -3.49 5.27
N LEU A 12 -28.75 -2.53 5.68
CA LEU A 12 -28.33 -1.41 6.53
C LEU A 12 -28.06 -1.81 8.00
N LEU A 13 -28.70 -2.88 8.48
CA LEU A 13 -28.51 -3.40 9.85
C LEU A 13 -27.22 -4.21 10.03
N GLU A 14 -26.69 -4.81 8.97
CA GLU A 14 -25.43 -5.59 9.01
C GLU A 14 -24.18 -4.71 8.86
N SER A 15 -24.31 -3.54 8.21
CA SER A 15 -23.32 -2.48 8.30
C SER A 15 -23.45 -1.80 9.65
N GLY A 16 -22.69 -2.25 10.65
CA GLY A 16 -22.64 -1.74 12.03
C GLY A 16 -22.23 -0.28 12.21
N PHE A 17 -22.69 0.63 11.36
CA PHE A 17 -22.80 2.05 11.67
C PHE A 17 -23.99 2.23 12.61
N VAL A 18 -23.76 1.89 13.89
CA VAL A 18 -24.45 2.60 14.96
C VAL A 18 -24.16 4.06 14.71
N ALA A 19 -25.15 4.81 14.25
CA ALA A 19 -25.11 6.26 14.32
C ALA A 19 -24.83 6.59 15.78
N ALA A 20 -23.64 7.13 16.05
CA ALA A 20 -23.29 7.61 17.37
C ALA A 20 -24.36 8.65 17.73
N ASP A 21 -25.21 8.27 18.67
CA ASP A 21 -26.17 9.16 19.30
C ASP A 21 -25.37 10.39 19.79
N PRO A 22 -25.66 11.61 19.33
CA PRO A 22 -24.82 12.78 19.63
C PRO A 22 -24.79 13.12 21.13
N GLU A 23 -25.69 12.54 21.93
CA GLU A 23 -25.68 12.63 23.40
C GLU A 23 -24.83 11.55 24.09
N LYS A 24 -24.36 10.52 23.37
CA LYS A 24 -23.60 9.40 23.94
C LYS A 24 -22.09 9.48 23.77
N CYS A 25 -21.57 10.50 23.08
CA CYS A 25 -20.14 10.80 23.11
C CYS A 25 -19.84 11.69 24.32
N THR A 26 -19.28 11.08 25.36
CA THR A 26 -18.87 11.78 26.58
C THR A 26 -17.43 12.27 26.47
N ILE A 27 -17.03 13.24 27.32
CA ILE A 27 -15.62 13.67 27.43
C ILE A 27 -14.71 12.48 27.78
N SER A 28 -15.23 11.50 28.51
CA SER A 28 -14.53 10.25 28.82
C SER A 28 -14.20 9.44 27.57
N ASP A 29 -15.06 9.43 26.55
CA ASP A 29 -14.81 8.74 25.29
C ASP A 29 -13.70 9.42 24.47
N LEU A 30 -13.65 10.76 24.49
CA LEU A 30 -12.57 11.55 23.88
C LEU A 30 -11.21 11.24 24.54
N LEU A 31 -11.16 11.23 25.87
CA LEU A 31 -9.94 10.91 26.62
C LEU A 31 -9.48 9.47 26.39
N THR A 32 -10.43 8.54 26.23
CA THR A 32 -10.14 7.12 25.94
C THR A 32 -9.58 6.97 24.54
N LEU A 33 -10.13 7.66 23.53
CA LEU A 33 -9.58 7.69 22.17
C LEU A 33 -8.18 8.31 22.13
N GLU A 34 -7.96 9.42 22.84
CA GLU A 34 -6.65 10.07 22.90
C GLU A 34 -5.61 9.16 23.57
N SER A 35 -5.98 8.47 24.64
CA SER A 35 -5.16 7.45 25.31
C SER A 35 -4.84 6.27 24.38
N ILE A 36 -5.83 5.74 23.66
CA ILE A 36 -5.64 4.62 22.73
C ILE A 36 -4.74 5.05 21.57
N CYS A 37 -4.98 6.20 20.96
CA CYS A 37 -4.18 6.70 19.84
C CYS A 37 -2.74 7.04 20.27
N LYS A 38 -2.54 7.65 21.45
CA LYS A 38 -1.20 7.89 22.00
C LYS A 38 -0.49 6.60 22.39
N SER A 39 -1.19 5.61 22.93
CA SER A 39 -0.62 4.28 23.23
C SER A 39 -0.30 3.48 21.96
N LYS A 40 -0.93 3.84 20.83
CA LYS A 40 -0.74 3.25 19.50
C LYS A 40 0.13 4.08 18.57
N GLU A 41 0.79 5.14 19.05
CA GLU A 41 2.06 5.55 18.45
C GLU A 41 3.10 4.46 18.75
N SER A 42 2.91 3.30 18.11
CA SER A 42 3.99 2.37 17.90
C SER A 42 4.96 3.11 16.99
N THR A 43 6.02 3.65 17.58
CA THR A 43 7.24 3.93 16.85
C THR A 43 7.66 2.61 16.23
N CYS A 44 7.25 2.41 14.98
CA CYS A 44 7.69 1.31 14.15
C CYS A 44 9.20 1.49 14.04
N ASN A 45 9.96 0.69 14.80
CA ASN A 45 11.40 0.56 14.67
C ASN A 45 11.77 -0.14 13.35
N CYS A 46 10.90 -0.02 12.35
CA CYS A 46 11.01 -0.78 11.14
C CYS A 46 12.12 -0.17 10.31
N LYS A 47 13.04 -1.02 9.88
CA LYS A 47 14.15 -0.59 9.03
C LYS A 47 13.72 -0.72 7.58
N LEU A 48 14.03 0.28 6.77
CA LEU A 48 13.90 0.14 5.34
C LEU A 48 15.03 -0.77 4.84
N ALA A 49 14.69 -2.01 4.50
CA ALA A 49 15.61 -2.96 3.90
C ALA A 49 15.46 -2.91 2.38
N CYS A 50 16.58 -2.75 1.68
CA CYS A 50 16.58 -2.66 0.22
C CYS A 50 17.61 -3.61 -0.37
N THR A 51 17.28 -4.16 -1.54
CA THR A 51 18.16 -5.00 -2.35
C THR A 51 18.01 -4.62 -3.81
N ASP A 52 19.03 -4.86 -4.64
CA ASP A 52 18.95 -4.69 -6.07
C ASP A 52 18.66 -6.04 -6.74
N VAL A 53 17.67 -6.06 -7.62
CA VAL A 53 17.41 -7.20 -8.50
C VAL A 53 17.82 -6.81 -9.91
N VAL A 54 18.81 -7.51 -10.45
CA VAL A 54 19.30 -7.31 -11.82
C VAL A 54 18.85 -8.48 -12.70
N ALA A 55 18.36 -8.18 -13.89
CA ALA A 55 17.96 -9.17 -14.88
C ALA A 55 18.40 -8.74 -16.29
N ASN A 56 18.61 -9.73 -17.16
CA ASN A 56 18.91 -9.49 -18.57
C ASN A 56 17.66 -8.97 -19.29
N GLY A 57 17.87 -8.09 -20.27
CA GLY A 57 16.79 -7.48 -21.04
C GLY A 57 16.15 -6.28 -20.36
N ALA A 58 14.93 -5.96 -20.77
CA ALA A 58 14.23 -4.73 -20.42
C ALA A 58 13.41 -4.78 -19.12
N LEU A 59 13.39 -5.91 -18.40
CA LEU A 59 12.51 -6.11 -17.23
C LEU A 59 13.27 -6.69 -16.03
N ALA A 60 13.11 -6.07 -14.87
CA ALA A 60 13.53 -6.64 -13.58
C ALA A 60 12.37 -6.55 -12.57
N THR A 61 12.06 -7.65 -11.89
CA THR A 61 10.89 -7.73 -11.00
C THR A 61 11.33 -7.91 -9.55
N CYS A 62 10.79 -7.09 -8.66
CA CYS A 62 11.06 -7.22 -7.24
C CYS A 62 10.44 -8.50 -6.67
N PRO A 63 11.05 -9.10 -5.63
CA PRO A 63 10.46 -10.23 -4.93
C PRO A 63 9.14 -9.83 -4.28
N THR A 64 8.26 -10.81 -4.05
CA THR A 64 7.00 -10.60 -3.35
C THR A 64 7.23 -9.93 -1.99
N GLY A 65 6.47 -8.87 -1.71
CA GLY A 65 6.59 -8.10 -0.46
C GLY A 65 7.67 -7.02 -0.49
N ASN A 66 8.37 -6.82 -1.61
CA ASN A 66 9.22 -5.66 -1.86
C ASN A 66 8.62 -4.79 -2.96
N ILE A 67 8.78 -3.47 -2.82
CA ILE A 67 8.30 -2.47 -3.78
C ILE A 67 9.50 -1.87 -4.50
N PRO A 68 9.49 -1.77 -5.84
CA PRO A 68 10.51 -1.04 -6.58
C PRO A 68 10.46 0.45 -6.23
N THR A 69 11.57 0.99 -5.74
CA THR A 69 11.72 2.43 -5.41
C THR A 69 12.44 3.20 -6.50
N SER A 70 13.26 2.53 -7.31
CA SER A 70 13.95 3.11 -8.47
C SER A 70 14.38 2.01 -9.43
N CYS A 71 14.66 2.42 -10.67
CA CYS A 71 15.18 1.54 -11.71
C CYS A 71 16.51 2.08 -12.24
N SER A 72 17.34 1.19 -12.75
CA SER A 72 18.51 1.51 -13.55
C SER A 72 18.56 0.60 -14.76
N CYS A 73 19.07 1.11 -15.86
CA CYS A 73 19.07 0.46 -17.15
C CYS A 73 20.49 0.48 -17.71
N GLY A 74 20.87 -0.58 -18.42
CA GLY A 74 22.11 -0.57 -19.19
C GLY A 74 22.03 0.34 -20.42
N MET A 75 23.05 0.27 -21.27
CA MET A 75 23.18 1.11 -22.47
C MET A 75 22.98 2.62 -22.26
N ALA A 76 23.29 3.12 -21.07
CA ALA A 76 23.04 4.53 -20.66
C ALA A 76 21.57 4.98 -20.83
N CYS A 77 20.62 4.04 -20.79
CA CYS A 77 19.21 4.36 -20.89
C CYS A 77 18.70 5.02 -19.60
N GLY A 78 18.17 6.24 -19.72
CA GLY A 78 17.53 6.95 -18.59
C GLY A 78 16.01 6.83 -18.56
N SER A 79 15.40 6.17 -19.57
CA SER A 79 13.94 6.08 -19.72
C SER A 79 13.43 4.74 -19.20
N TRP A 80 12.68 4.79 -18.11
CA TRP A 80 12.09 3.60 -17.47
C TRP A 80 10.76 3.92 -16.80
N ASP A 81 9.95 2.88 -16.59
CA ASP A 81 8.70 2.91 -15.83
C ASP A 81 8.59 1.71 -14.86
N ILE A 82 7.69 1.82 -13.89
CA ILE A 82 7.32 0.70 -13.02
C ILE A 82 5.99 0.12 -13.50
N ARG A 83 5.99 -1.14 -13.92
CA ARG A 83 4.81 -1.88 -14.36
C ARG A 83 4.19 -2.67 -13.23
N ASN A 84 2.86 -2.61 -13.15
CA ASN A 84 2.04 -3.34 -12.18
C ASN A 84 2.45 -3.12 -10.71
N GLY A 85 3.20 -2.05 -10.42
CA GLY A 85 3.74 -1.76 -9.10
C GLY A 85 4.87 -2.68 -8.62
N THR A 86 5.37 -3.60 -9.46
CA THR A 86 6.33 -4.65 -9.03
C THR A 86 7.59 -4.73 -9.87
N SER A 87 7.55 -4.25 -11.11
CA SER A 87 8.60 -4.53 -12.09
C SER A 87 9.12 -3.25 -12.73
N CYS A 88 10.42 -3.06 -12.72
CA CYS A 88 11.08 -2.04 -13.54
C CYS A 88 11.07 -2.46 -15.00
N HIS A 89 10.75 -1.52 -15.88
CA HIS A 89 10.78 -1.68 -17.32
C HIS A 89 11.63 -0.57 -17.96
N CYS A 90 12.73 -0.94 -18.60
CA CYS A 90 13.57 -0.02 -19.36
C CYS A 90 13.03 0.12 -20.79
N GLN A 91 12.82 1.35 -21.24
CA GLN A 91 12.06 1.65 -22.47
C GLN A 91 12.93 1.82 -23.71
N CYS A 92 14.25 1.96 -23.55
CA CYS A 92 15.14 2.11 -24.70
C CYS A 92 15.23 0.80 -25.50
N ASN A 93 15.64 0.91 -26.77
CA ASN A 93 15.77 -0.24 -27.62
C ASN A 93 17.03 -1.07 -27.25
N ASN A 94 16.97 -2.38 -27.48
CA ASN A 94 18.09 -3.31 -27.27
C ASN A 94 18.71 -3.28 -25.85
N MET A 95 17.86 -3.30 -24.82
CA MET A 95 18.32 -3.38 -23.44
C MET A 95 19.13 -4.65 -23.18
N ASP A 96 20.37 -4.46 -22.72
CA ASP A 96 21.26 -5.52 -22.24
C ASP A 96 20.82 -6.00 -20.85
N TRP A 97 20.57 -5.07 -19.92
CA TRP A 97 20.11 -5.38 -18.57
C TRP A 97 19.23 -4.27 -17.97
N THR A 98 18.46 -4.68 -16.96
CA THR A 98 17.62 -3.82 -16.11
C THR A 98 17.87 -4.16 -14.65
N SER A 99 17.92 -3.15 -13.78
CA SER A 99 18.03 -3.28 -12.33
C SER A 99 16.85 -2.58 -11.65
N ALA A 100 16.26 -3.25 -10.66
CA ALA A 100 15.22 -2.72 -9.79
C ALA A 100 15.75 -2.59 -8.36
N ARG A 101 15.68 -1.40 -7.76
CA ARG A 101 15.91 -1.20 -6.33
C ARG A 101 14.65 -1.57 -5.57
N CYS A 102 14.68 -2.68 -4.85
CA CYS A 102 13.52 -3.29 -4.22
C CYS A 102 13.58 -3.13 -2.70
N CYS A 103 12.64 -2.39 -2.11
CA CYS A 103 12.63 -2.10 -0.68
C CYS A 103 11.39 -2.62 0.04
N ASN A 104 11.52 -2.90 1.33
CA ASN A 104 10.39 -3.08 2.25
C ASN A 104 10.74 -2.63 3.66
N LEU A 105 9.70 -2.33 4.43
CA LEU A 105 9.83 -2.14 5.88
C LEU A 105 9.96 -3.52 6.54
N LYS A 106 10.98 -3.67 7.39
CA LYS A 106 11.24 -4.86 8.21
C LYS A 106 11.02 -4.55 9.67
#